data_AF-A0A1X2IJW5-F1
#
_entry.id   AF-A0A1X2IJW5-F1
#
_cell.length_a   1.000
_cell.length_b   1.000
_cell.length_c   1.000
_cell.angle_alpha   90.00
_cell.angle_beta   90.00
_cell.angle_gamma   90.00
#
_symmetry.space_group_name_H-M   'P 1'
#
loop_
_entity.id
_entity.type
_entity.pdbx_description
1 polymer ?
#
loop_
_entity_poly.entity_id
_entity_poly.type
_entity_poly.pdbx_seq_one_letter_code
_entity_poly.pdbx_strand_id
1 'polypeptide(L)'
;MAATSAPVLAQPPSSSSTPPPPPGTTSSTSTNTTSTTTNAPPSPPHLNPSHPNHRPKITTSLWEDEGTICYQVDARGICVARRQDNDMVNGTKLLNVTGMSRGKRDGILKNEKGRVVVKVGAMHLKGVWVTFSRAKALAIQHNIKDVLQPLFVDDPSIY
;
A
#
# COMPACT_ATOMS: atom_id res chain seq x y z
N MET A 1 10.88 -15.23 -65.26
CA MET A 1 9.42 -15.15 -65.00
C MET A 1 9.10 -16.07 -63.84
N ALA A 2 8.57 -15.52 -62.75
CA ALA A 2 7.65 -16.14 -61.78
C ALA A 2 7.76 -15.35 -60.46
N ALA A 3 7.05 -14.23 -60.41
CA ALA A 3 6.77 -13.51 -59.18
C ALA A 3 5.69 -14.30 -58.42
N THR A 4 5.85 -14.46 -57.11
CA THR A 4 4.80 -14.99 -56.23
C THR A 4 4.59 -14.00 -55.09
N SER A 5 3.45 -13.33 -55.17
CA SER A 5 2.96 -12.30 -54.27
C SER A 5 2.44 -12.90 -52.96
N ALA A 6 2.73 -12.25 -51.84
CA ALA A 6 2.08 -12.52 -50.55
C ALA A 6 0.92 -11.52 -50.34
N PRO A 7 -0.24 -11.94 -49.79
CA PRO A 7 -1.38 -11.06 -49.55
C PRO A 7 -1.25 -10.26 -48.25
N VAL A 8 -1.70 -9.01 -48.31
CA VAL A 8 -1.85 -8.03 -47.23
C VAL A 8 -3.31 -7.99 -46.75
N LEU A 9 -3.55 -8.15 -45.45
CA LEU A 9 -4.85 -7.96 -44.78
C LEU A 9 -4.60 -8.00 -43.26
N ALA A 10 -5.17 -7.19 -42.37
CA ALA A 10 -5.85 -5.90 -42.39
C ALA A 10 -5.74 -5.35 -40.95
N GLN A 11 -5.56 -4.03 -40.77
CA GLN A 11 -5.44 -3.38 -39.46
C GLN A 11 -6.82 -3.24 -38.79
N PRO A 12 -6.93 -3.36 -37.44
CA PRO A 12 -8.17 -3.06 -36.73
C PRO A 12 -8.41 -1.54 -36.63
N PRO A 13 -9.67 -1.07 -36.69
CA PRO A 13 -9.99 0.34 -36.54
C PRO A 13 -9.80 0.82 -35.10
N SER A 14 -9.17 1.98 -34.97
CA SER A 14 -9.10 2.77 -33.75
C SER A 14 -10.46 3.39 -33.46
N SER A 15 -10.95 3.29 -32.22
CA SER A 15 -12.13 4.02 -31.77
C SER A 15 -11.81 4.73 -30.47
N SER A 16 -11.61 6.05 -30.60
CA SER A 16 -11.56 7.03 -29.54
C SER A 16 -12.95 7.20 -28.92
N SER A 17 -13.03 7.20 -27.59
CA SER A 17 -14.24 7.60 -26.87
C SER A 17 -13.84 8.36 -25.61
N THR A 18 -14.01 9.67 -25.68
CA THR A 18 -13.84 10.67 -24.63
C THR A 18 -14.95 10.58 -23.57
N PRO A 19 -14.66 10.92 -22.29
CA PRO A 19 -15.69 10.97 -21.24
C PRO A 19 -16.45 12.31 -21.23
N PRO A 20 -17.77 12.33 -20.91
CA PRO A 20 -18.50 13.55 -20.57
C PRO A 20 -18.33 13.97 -19.09
N PRO A 21 -18.54 15.27 -18.77
CA PRO A 21 -18.26 15.89 -17.47
C PRO A 21 -19.36 15.70 -16.41
N PRO A 22 -19.07 15.96 -15.11
CA PRO A 22 -20.07 15.94 -14.04
C PRO A 22 -20.86 17.27 -13.95
N PRO A 23 -22.18 17.25 -13.69
CA PRO A 23 -22.91 18.39 -13.16
C PRO A 23 -23.36 18.14 -11.70
N GLY A 24 -23.41 19.19 -10.88
CA GLY A 24 -24.22 19.17 -9.67
C GLY A 24 -23.73 19.99 -8.49
N THR A 25 -23.70 21.31 -8.63
CA THR A 25 -23.76 22.27 -7.52
C THR A 25 -25.08 22.06 -6.76
N THR A 26 -25.04 21.85 -5.45
CA THR A 26 -26.17 22.17 -4.56
C THR A 26 -25.68 22.91 -3.33
N SER A 27 -26.10 24.17 -3.28
CA SER A 27 -26.07 25.05 -2.13
C SER A 27 -26.97 24.50 -1.03
N SER A 28 -26.55 24.57 0.23
CA SER A 28 -27.48 24.67 1.36
C SER A 28 -26.91 25.60 2.43
N THR A 29 -27.58 26.73 2.51
CA THR A 29 -27.57 27.73 3.58
C THR A 29 -28.20 27.16 4.84
N SER A 30 -27.63 27.40 6.02
CA SER A 30 -28.32 27.45 7.34
C SER A 30 -27.35 28.04 8.37
N THR A 31 -27.34 29.37 8.56
CA THR A 31 -27.98 30.11 9.67
C THR A 31 -27.42 29.80 11.07
N ASN A 32 -26.60 30.76 11.51
CA ASN A 32 -26.13 31.00 12.87
C ASN A 32 -27.30 31.51 13.73
N THR A 33 -27.62 30.84 14.85
CA THR A 33 -28.44 31.38 15.96
C THR A 33 -28.01 30.70 17.27
N THR A 34 -27.31 31.42 18.15
CA THR A 34 -27.80 32.10 19.37
C THR A 34 -27.90 31.20 20.61
N SER A 35 -26.88 31.33 21.46
CA SER A 35 -26.84 31.27 22.93
C SER A 35 -28.08 30.80 23.71
N THR A 36 -27.86 29.83 24.60
CA THR A 36 -28.60 29.72 25.87
C THR A 36 -27.70 29.15 26.97
N THR A 37 -27.57 29.95 28.03
CA THR A 37 -26.91 29.70 29.31
C THR A 37 -27.65 28.62 30.10
N THR A 38 -26.96 27.56 30.56
CA THR A 38 -27.33 26.83 31.77
C THR A 38 -26.09 26.30 32.49
N ASN A 39 -26.01 26.60 33.79
CA ASN A 39 -24.98 26.19 34.72
C ASN A 39 -24.89 24.66 34.84
N ALA A 40 -23.70 24.10 34.67
CA ALA A 40 -23.36 22.74 35.09
C ALA A 40 -21.99 22.75 35.82
N PRO A 41 -21.81 21.95 36.89
CA PRO A 41 -20.63 22.00 37.76
C PRO A 41 -19.36 21.47 37.06
N PRO A 42 -18.16 21.87 37.52
CA PRO A 42 -16.90 21.51 36.86
C PRO A 42 -16.57 20.04 37.09
N SER A 43 -16.67 19.24 36.03
CA SER A 43 -16.12 17.89 35.97
C SER A 43 -14.58 17.93 36.05
N PRO A 44 -13.94 16.93 36.69
CA PRO A 44 -12.49 16.91 36.91
C PRO A 44 -11.72 16.85 35.58
N PRO A 45 -10.44 17.28 35.56
CA PRO A 45 -9.66 17.34 34.33
C PRO A 45 -9.51 15.93 33.76
N HIS A 46 -10.15 15.69 32.62
CA HIS A 46 -9.92 14.50 31.82
C HIS A 46 -8.43 14.48 31.46
N LEU A 47 -7.72 13.54 32.08
CA LEU A 47 -6.34 13.19 31.73
C LEU A 47 -6.28 13.00 30.22
N ASN A 48 -5.60 13.93 29.56
CA ASN A 48 -5.26 13.83 28.16
C ASN A 48 -4.61 12.45 27.95
N PRO A 49 -5.15 11.55 27.12
CA PRO A 49 -4.48 10.29 26.83
C PRO A 49 -3.12 10.64 26.23
N SER A 50 -2.12 10.46 27.07
CA SER A 50 -0.71 10.50 26.76
C SER A 50 -0.48 9.91 25.36
N HIS A 51 0.20 10.68 24.53
CA HIS A 51 0.83 10.27 23.27
C HIS A 51 0.99 8.75 23.21
N PRO A 52 0.37 8.05 22.24
CA PRO A 52 0.56 6.62 22.13
C PRO A 52 2.05 6.40 21.97
N ASN A 53 2.66 5.74 22.96
CA ASN A 53 3.98 5.17 22.81
C ASN A 53 3.93 4.35 21.51
N HIS A 54 4.48 4.91 20.43
CA HIS A 54 4.56 4.30 19.11
C HIS A 54 5.58 3.17 19.16
N ARG A 55 5.36 2.18 20.04
CA ARG A 55 5.96 0.87 19.86
C ARG A 55 5.44 0.39 18.50
N PRO A 56 6.32 0.16 17.53
CA PRO A 56 5.89 -0.35 16.25
C PRO A 56 5.16 -1.67 16.49
N LYS A 57 3.88 -1.75 16.11
CA LYS A 57 3.06 -2.94 16.33
C LYS A 57 3.27 -3.89 15.16
N ILE A 58 3.86 -5.05 15.43
CA ILE A 58 3.79 -6.18 14.50
C ILE A 58 2.44 -6.86 14.68
N THR A 59 1.82 -7.24 13.57
CA THR A 59 0.65 -8.13 13.53
C THR A 59 1.07 -9.42 12.84
N THR A 60 0.77 -10.56 13.45
CA THR A 60 1.10 -11.88 12.90
C THR A 60 -0.18 -12.53 12.39
N SER A 61 -0.18 -13.00 11.14
CA SER A 61 -1.33 -13.67 10.52
C SER A 61 -0.90 -14.84 9.64
N LEU A 62 -1.75 -15.87 9.56
CA LEU A 62 -1.56 -16.98 8.62
C LEU A 62 -2.00 -16.54 7.22
N TRP A 63 -1.12 -16.69 6.24
CA TRP A 63 -1.45 -16.63 4.82
C TRP A 63 -1.79 -18.04 4.34
N GLU A 64 -3.08 -18.32 4.29
CA GLU A 64 -3.62 -19.65 3.99
C GLU A 64 -3.23 -20.16 2.60
N ASP A 65 -3.31 -19.31 1.56
CA ASP A 65 -3.02 -19.73 0.18
C ASP A 65 -1.59 -20.27 0.00
N GLU A 66 -0.63 -19.70 0.74
CA GLU A 66 0.79 -20.08 0.68
C GLU A 66 1.20 -20.99 1.85
N GLY A 67 0.32 -21.21 2.83
CA GLY A 67 0.61 -22.01 4.02
C GLY A 67 1.74 -21.43 4.89
N THR A 68 1.89 -20.10 4.94
CA THR A 68 2.98 -19.43 5.66
C THR A 68 2.47 -18.32 6.56
N ILE A 69 3.20 -18.01 7.62
CA ILE A 69 2.90 -16.87 8.50
C ILE A 69 3.47 -15.59 7.89
N CYS A 70 2.71 -14.50 8.00
CA CYS A 70 3.13 -13.16 7.65
C CYS A 70 3.23 -12.28 8.90
N TYR A 71 4.38 -11.64 9.07
CA TYR A 71 4.58 -10.53 10.00
C TYR A 71 4.25 -9.23 9.27
N GLN A 72 3.39 -8.42 9.86
CA GLN A 72 2.82 -7.25 9.23
C GLN A 72 3.07 -6.00 10.06
N VAL A 73 3.42 -4.91 9.39
CA VAL A 73 3.54 -3.58 10.00
C VAL A 73 2.69 -2.61 9.20
N ASP A 74 1.85 -1.86 9.90
CA ASP A 74 1.10 -0.75 9.33
C ASP A 74 1.91 0.54 9.40
N ALA A 75 2.21 1.10 8.24
CA ALA A 75 2.91 2.37 8.11
C ALA A 75 2.16 3.26 7.12
N ARG A 76 1.77 4.46 7.57
CA ARG A 76 1.06 5.46 6.75
C ARG A 76 -0.22 4.89 6.10
N GLY A 77 -0.96 4.07 6.84
CA GLY A 77 -2.19 3.40 6.36
C GLY A 77 -1.94 2.28 5.35
N ILE A 78 -0.71 1.78 5.24
CA ILE A 78 -0.34 0.68 4.37
C ILE A 78 0.26 -0.44 5.20
N CYS A 79 -0.41 -1.60 5.16
CA CYS A 79 0.08 -2.85 5.71
C CYS A 79 1.15 -3.45 4.80
N VAL A 80 2.38 -3.57 5.31
CA VAL A 80 3.52 -4.23 4.65
C VAL A 80 3.77 -5.56 5.34
N ALA A 81 3.98 -6.64 4.58
CA ALA A 81 4.13 -8.00 5.09
C ALA A 81 5.52 -8.58 4.77
N ARG A 82 6.08 -9.35 5.71
CA ARG A 82 7.23 -10.26 5.56
C ARG A 82 6.78 -11.69 5.83
N ARG A 83 7.14 -12.62 4.94
CA ARG A 83 6.92 -14.06 5.09
C ARG A 83 7.86 -14.67 6.13
N GLN A 84 7.40 -15.66 6.89
CA GLN A 84 8.24 -16.40 7.84
C GLN A 84 9.13 -17.45 7.17
N ASP A 85 8.66 -18.09 6.10
CA ASP A 85 9.32 -19.25 5.47
C ASP A 85 10.57 -18.90 4.66
N ASN A 86 10.61 -17.71 4.06
CA ASN A 86 11.68 -17.31 3.13
C ASN A 86 12.06 -15.83 3.22
N ASP A 87 11.55 -15.12 4.24
CA ASP A 87 11.81 -13.70 4.49
C ASP A 87 11.47 -12.74 3.35
N MET A 88 10.74 -13.18 2.33
CA MET A 88 10.32 -12.28 1.27
C MET A 88 9.37 -11.22 1.83
N VAL A 89 9.50 -10.01 1.30
CA VAL A 89 8.70 -8.85 1.71
C VAL A 89 7.86 -8.38 0.53
N ASN A 90 6.62 -7.95 0.80
CA ASN A 90 5.76 -7.39 -0.23
C ASN A 90 6.29 -6.00 -0.68
N GLY A 91 7.09 -5.99 -1.74
CA GLY A 91 7.72 -4.80 -2.31
C GLY A 91 6.71 -3.80 -2.87
N THR A 92 5.54 -4.26 -3.33
CA THR A 92 4.46 -3.36 -3.75
C THR A 92 3.93 -2.53 -2.58
N LYS A 93 3.68 -3.15 -1.43
CA LYS A 93 3.22 -2.43 -0.23
C LYS A 93 4.31 -1.52 0.32
N LEU A 94 5.54 -2.02 0.42
CA LEU A 94 6.70 -1.25 0.86
C LEU A 94 6.87 0.06 0.08
N LEU A 95 6.87 0.01 -1.26
CA LEU A 95 7.07 1.21 -2.07
C LEU A 95 5.84 2.15 -2.06
N ASN A 96 4.64 1.64 -1.80
CA ASN A 96 3.47 2.50 -1.63
C ASN A 96 3.60 3.40 -0.37
N VAL A 97 4.33 2.96 0.67
CA VAL A 97 4.57 3.76 1.90
C VAL A 97 5.27 5.09 1.57
N THR A 98 6.04 5.14 0.50
CA THR A 98 6.74 6.36 0.06
C THR A 98 5.80 7.37 -0.62
N GLY A 99 4.58 6.97 -0.98
CA GLY A 99 3.66 7.80 -1.77
C GLY A 99 4.09 8.02 -3.22
N MET A 100 4.96 7.18 -3.78
CA MET A 100 5.39 7.33 -5.18
C MET A 100 4.28 6.97 -6.17
N SER A 101 4.41 7.45 -7.42
CA SER A 101 3.45 7.10 -8.48
C SER A 101 3.51 5.62 -8.85
N ARG A 102 2.39 5.10 -9.35
CA ARG A 102 2.27 3.71 -9.83
C ARG A 102 3.34 3.36 -10.85
N GLY A 103 3.56 4.20 -11.87
CA GLY A 103 4.55 3.93 -12.92
C GLY A 103 5.97 3.81 -12.38
N LYS A 104 6.36 4.68 -11.43
CA LYS A 104 7.67 4.62 -10.77
C LYS A 104 7.85 3.33 -9.96
N ARG A 105 6.84 2.99 -9.15
CA ARG A 105 6.83 1.75 -8.38
C ARG A 105 6.94 0.52 -9.28
N ASP A 106 6.09 0.45 -10.29
CA ASP A 106 6.02 -0.70 -11.20
C ASP A 106 7.34 -0.83 -11.99
N GLY A 107 7.98 0.29 -12.36
CA GLY A 107 9.32 0.32 -12.96
C GLY A 107 10.41 -0.26 -12.05
N ILE A 108 10.44 0.13 -10.76
CA ILE A 108 11.38 -0.40 -9.78
C ILE A 108 11.19 -1.91 -9.61
N LEU A 109 9.95 -2.35 -9.41
CA LEU A 109 9.64 -3.77 -9.16
C LEU A 109 9.87 -4.65 -10.39
N LYS A 110 9.63 -4.14 -11.60
CA LYS A 110 9.86 -4.89 -12.85
C LYS A 110 11.34 -5.24 -13.04
N ASN A 111 12.26 -4.46 -12.47
CA ASN A 111 13.68 -4.70 -12.61
C ASN A 111 14.26 -5.60 -11.51
N GLU A 112 13.44 -6.03 -10.55
CA GLU A 112 13.91 -6.83 -9.43
C GLU A 112 14.10 -8.30 -9.80
N LYS A 113 15.30 -8.83 -9.49
CA LYS A 113 15.68 -10.23 -9.76
C LYS A 113 15.12 -11.14 -8.68
N GLY A 114 14.65 -12.33 -9.05
CA GLY A 114 14.06 -13.28 -8.08
C GLY A 114 12.74 -12.81 -7.46
N ARG A 115 12.07 -11.83 -8.07
CA ARG A 115 10.75 -11.37 -7.62
C ARG A 115 9.69 -12.45 -7.87
N VAL A 116 8.75 -12.56 -6.95
CA VAL A 116 7.57 -13.42 -7.07
C VAL A 116 6.33 -12.54 -7.21
N VAL A 117 5.43 -12.87 -8.13
CA VAL A 117 4.22 -12.06 -8.37
C VAL A 117 2.99 -12.83 -7.91
N VAL A 118 2.31 -12.28 -6.91
CA VAL A 118 1.05 -12.81 -6.39
C VAL A 118 -0.10 -11.95 -6.92
N LYS A 119 -0.90 -12.54 -7.81
CA LYS A 119 -1.96 -11.85 -8.55
C LYS A 119 -3.34 -11.99 -7.90
N VAL A 120 -3.56 -13.10 -7.21
CA VAL A 120 -4.83 -13.49 -6.59
C VAL A 120 -4.60 -13.67 -5.08
N GLY A 121 -5.67 -13.60 -4.28
CA GLY A 121 -5.63 -13.71 -2.82
C GLY A 121 -5.94 -12.40 -2.13
N ALA A 122 -5.70 -12.35 -0.81
CA ALA A 122 -6.03 -11.21 0.03
C ALA A 122 -5.41 -9.89 -0.47
N MET A 123 -6.19 -8.79 -0.43
CA MET A 123 -5.78 -7.49 -0.98
C MET A 123 -4.49 -6.92 -0.36
N HIS A 124 -4.20 -7.27 0.89
CA HIS A 124 -3.00 -6.83 1.59
C HIS A 124 -1.78 -7.73 1.30
N LEU A 125 -1.98 -8.93 0.75
CA LEU A 125 -0.91 -9.88 0.41
C LEU A 125 -0.61 -9.93 -1.10
N LYS A 126 -1.56 -9.53 -1.96
CA LYS A 126 -1.31 -9.42 -3.41
C LYS A 126 -0.22 -8.39 -3.72
N GLY A 127 0.58 -8.66 -4.75
CA GLY A 127 1.65 -7.77 -5.19
C GLY A 127 2.90 -8.50 -5.64
N VAL A 128 3.98 -7.73 -5.81
CA VAL A 128 5.32 -8.25 -6.11
C VAL A 128 6.08 -8.41 -4.80
N TRP A 129 6.51 -9.62 -4.53
CA TRP A 129 7.34 -10.01 -3.40
C TRP A 129 8.80 -10.02 -3.83
N VAL A 130 9.67 -9.45 -2.97
CA VAL A 130 11.11 -9.33 -3.22
C VAL A 130 11.88 -9.90 -2.03
N THR A 131 13.14 -10.26 -2.25
CA THR A 131 14.00 -10.81 -1.18
C THR A 131 14.21 -9.79 -0.05
N PHE A 132 14.43 -10.29 1.16
CA PHE A 132 14.68 -9.48 2.35
C PHE A 132 15.76 -8.42 2.15
N SER A 133 16.94 -8.84 1.66
CA SER A 133 18.09 -7.97 1.42
C SER A 133 17.73 -6.82 0.47
N ARG A 134 16.93 -7.12 -0.56
CA ARG A 134 16.49 -6.07 -1.48
C ARG A 134 15.46 -5.15 -0.86
N ALA A 135 14.46 -5.68 -0.18
CA ALA A 135 13.45 -4.88 0.50
C ALA A 135 14.09 -3.86 1.46
N LYS A 136 15.11 -4.30 2.22
CA LYS A 136 15.89 -3.45 3.11
C LYS A 136 16.62 -2.34 2.34
N ALA A 137 17.27 -2.67 1.22
CA ALA A 137 17.92 -1.68 0.37
C ALA A 137 16.93 -0.64 -0.20
N LEU A 138 15.76 -1.07 -0.68
CA LEU A 138 14.71 -0.17 -1.16
C LEU A 138 14.18 0.73 -0.03
N ALA A 139 13.99 0.18 1.16
CA ALA A 139 13.52 0.94 2.31
C ALA A 139 14.51 2.02 2.75
N ILE A 140 15.81 1.73 2.70
CA ILE A 140 16.88 2.71 2.96
C ILE A 140 16.89 3.79 1.88
N GLN A 141 16.90 3.39 0.60
CA GLN A 141 16.96 4.32 -0.54
C GLN A 141 15.78 5.32 -0.56
N HIS A 142 14.61 4.89 -0.09
CA HIS A 142 13.40 5.72 -0.03
C HIS A 142 13.08 6.28 1.36
N ASN A 143 14.01 6.19 2.31
CA ASN A 143 13.89 6.73 3.67
C ASN A 143 12.62 6.25 4.43
N ILE A 144 12.24 5.00 4.23
CA ILE A 144 11.11 4.34 4.94
C ILE A 144 11.58 3.19 5.83
N LYS A 145 12.89 2.97 5.97
CA LYS A 145 13.45 1.92 6.82
C LYS A 145 12.98 2.05 8.28
N ASP A 146 12.94 3.28 8.80
CA ASP A 146 12.72 3.51 10.23
C ASP A 146 11.26 3.27 10.63
N VAL A 147 10.33 3.61 9.74
CA VAL A 147 8.89 3.35 9.96
C VAL A 147 8.51 1.88 9.76
N LEU A 148 9.35 1.10 9.06
CA LEU A 148 9.17 -0.33 8.82
C LEU A 148 10.18 -1.19 9.61
N GLN A 149 10.92 -0.60 10.54
CA GLN A 149 12.05 -1.24 11.23
C GLN A 149 11.73 -2.63 11.82
N PRO A 150 10.55 -2.89 12.40
CA PRO A 150 10.24 -4.22 12.96
C PRO A 150 10.22 -5.34 11.93
N LEU A 151 9.97 -5.03 10.64
CA LEU A 151 10.04 -6.06 9.59
C LEU A 151 11.49 -6.40 9.22
N PHE A 152 12.46 -5.54 9.55
CA PHE A 152 13.85 -5.63 9.11
C PHE A 152 14.85 -6.06 10.20
N VAL A 153 14.35 -6.47 11.37
CA VAL A 153 15.15 -7.21 12.37
C VAL A 153 15.36 -8.66 11.93
N ASP A 154 16.29 -9.36 12.57
CA ASP A 154 16.56 -10.76 12.23
C ASP A 154 15.35 -11.64 12.52
N ASP A 155 14.80 -11.52 13.73
CA ASP A 155 13.60 -12.21 14.16
C ASP A 155 12.45 -11.22 14.44
N PRO A 156 11.48 -11.07 13.53
CA PRO A 156 10.32 -10.19 13.72
C PRO A 156 9.28 -10.75 14.71
N SER A 157 9.38 -12.01 15.12
CA SER A 157 8.40 -12.65 16.03
C SER A 157 8.48 -12.15 17.48
N ILE A 158 9.57 -11.46 17.85
CA ILE A 158 9.82 -10.97 19.20
C ILE A 158 9.06 -9.67 19.55
N TYR A 159 8.37 -9.07 18.58
CA TYR A 159 7.58 -7.84 18.73
C TYR A 159 6.11 -8.12 19.00
#